data_AF-A0A924GTZ0-F1
#
_entry.id   AF-A0A924GTZ0-F1
#
_cell.length_a   1.000
_cell.length_b   1.000
_cell.length_c   1.000
_cell.angle_alpha   90.00
_cell.angle_beta   90.00
_cell.angle_gamma   90.00
#
_symmetry.space_group_name_H-M   'P 1'
#
loop_
_entity.id
_entity.type
_entity.pdbx_description
1 polymer ?
#
loop_
_entity_poly.entity_id
_entity_poly.type
_entity_poly.pdbx_seq_one_letter_code
_entity_poly.pdbx_strand_id
1 'polypeptide(L)'
;ALFTPDSVDKKRNTEALDMGASQLVSGRITQYTPARTLPLAEVRDAVRTRLQQQRGAELARKEGAEKLAAWKASPATAVLPAALVISRDQNQQLPAPIVRAALGADLGTPPALVGVDLGAQGYAIVNVIKVLPRQVQTAAQVQQDQIQYSQWWTSAESLAYYNILRDRFKASIKVARPAEQKAGA
;
A
#
# COMPACT_ATOMS: atom_id res chain seq x y z
N ALA A 1 21.54 -16.99 -14.55
CA ALA A 1 21.59 -18.37 -15.09
C ALA A 1 20.79 -18.50 -16.40
N LEU A 2 19.51 -18.11 -16.45
CA LEU A 2 18.69 -18.30 -17.67
C LEU A 2 19.11 -17.46 -18.89
N PHE A 3 19.49 -16.19 -18.71
CA PHE A 3 19.87 -15.29 -19.81
C PHE A 3 21.38 -15.22 -20.07
N THR A 4 22.11 -16.33 -19.95
CA THR A 4 23.52 -16.36 -20.36
C THR A 4 23.65 -16.26 -21.88
N PRO A 5 24.73 -15.67 -22.42
CA PRO A 5 24.92 -15.50 -23.87
C PRO A 5 24.77 -16.82 -24.64
N ASP A 6 25.28 -17.92 -24.09
CA ASP A 6 25.15 -19.25 -24.70
C ASP A 6 23.71 -19.78 -24.74
N SER A 7 22.86 -19.42 -23.77
CA SER A 7 21.45 -19.83 -23.74
C SER A 7 20.60 -18.98 -24.69
N VAL A 8 20.96 -17.71 -24.85
CA VAL A 8 20.27 -16.74 -25.72
C VAL A 8 20.65 -16.94 -27.20
N ASP A 9 21.94 -17.01 -27.51
CA ASP A 9 22.44 -17.04 -28.89
C ASP A 9 22.43 -18.46 -29.48
N LYS A 10 22.84 -19.46 -28.69
CA LYS A 10 23.00 -20.84 -29.15
C LYS A 10 21.82 -21.75 -28.76
N LYS A 11 20.79 -21.20 -28.12
CA LYS A 11 19.60 -21.92 -27.60
C LYS A 11 19.94 -23.18 -26.81
N ARG A 12 21.08 -23.16 -26.09
CA ARG A 12 21.51 -24.25 -25.22
C ARG A 12 20.65 -24.30 -23.96
N ASN A 13 20.55 -25.50 -23.39
CA ASN A 13 19.90 -25.69 -22.10
C ASN A 13 20.75 -25.01 -21.02
N THR A 14 20.10 -24.35 -20.06
CA THR A 14 20.79 -23.71 -18.93
C THR A 14 21.29 -24.79 -17.98
N GLU A 15 22.33 -24.46 -17.21
CA GLU A 15 22.83 -25.34 -16.14
C GLU A 15 21.70 -25.73 -15.18
N ALA A 16 21.74 -26.97 -14.69
CA ALA A 16 20.74 -27.49 -13.77
C ALA A 16 20.82 -26.71 -12.44
N LEU A 17 19.74 -26.02 -12.10
CA LEU A 17 19.62 -25.33 -10.83
C LEU A 17 18.82 -26.21 -9.86
N ASP A 18 19.38 -26.40 -8.67
CA ASP A 18 18.70 -27.06 -7.57
C ASP A 18 17.71 -26.07 -6.93
N MET A 19 16.41 -26.41 -7.00
CA MET A 19 15.35 -25.62 -6.37
C MET A 19 14.93 -26.16 -4.99
N GLY A 20 15.68 -27.14 -4.45
CA GLY A 20 15.35 -27.87 -3.25
C GLY A 20 14.48 -29.09 -3.52
N ALA A 21 14.27 -29.90 -2.48
CA ALA A 21 13.47 -31.14 -2.54
C ALA A 21 13.93 -32.16 -3.61
N SER A 22 15.24 -32.24 -3.87
CA SER A 22 15.84 -33.12 -4.88
C SER A 22 15.31 -32.87 -6.31
N GLN A 23 14.88 -31.65 -6.62
CA GLN A 23 14.39 -31.29 -7.95
C GLN A 23 15.41 -30.39 -8.67
N LEU A 24 15.91 -30.89 -9.80
CA LEU A 24 16.78 -30.15 -10.71
C LEU A 24 15.95 -29.59 -11.86
N VAL A 25 16.07 -28.28 -12.10
CA VAL A 25 15.38 -27.60 -13.20
C VAL A 25 16.39 -27.04 -14.19
N SER A 26 16.18 -27.32 -15.47
CA SER A 26 16.90 -26.70 -16.59
C SER A 26 15.90 -25.98 -17.49
N GLY A 27 16.23 -24.76 -17.88
CA GLY A 27 15.43 -23.95 -18.80
C GLY A 27 16.04 -23.93 -20.19
N ARG A 28 15.19 -23.91 -21.22
CA ARG A 28 15.59 -23.64 -22.61
C ARG A 28 14.81 -22.44 -23.14
N ILE A 29 15.51 -21.46 -23.69
CA ILE A 29 14.88 -20.30 -24.31
C ILE A 29 14.37 -20.68 -25.70
N THR A 30 13.05 -20.68 -25.89
CA THR A 30 12.40 -20.94 -27.19
C THR A 30 12.38 -19.68 -28.06
N GLN A 31 12.03 -18.54 -27.45
CA GLN A 31 11.99 -17.21 -28.04
C GLN A 31 12.63 -16.20 -27.08
N TYR A 32 13.63 -15.45 -27.57
CA TYR A 32 14.28 -14.38 -26.83
C TYR A 32 13.90 -13.04 -27.44
N THR A 33 13.31 -12.16 -26.63
CA THR A 33 13.07 -10.76 -27.00
C THR A 33 14.01 -9.91 -26.15
N PRO A 34 15.00 -9.23 -26.75
CA PRO A 34 15.92 -8.38 -25.99
C PRO A 34 15.14 -7.26 -25.30
N ALA A 35 15.63 -6.85 -24.12
CA ALA A 35 15.10 -5.68 -23.43
C ALA A 35 15.32 -4.45 -24.31
N ARG A 36 14.27 -4.01 -25.00
CA ARG A 36 14.28 -2.80 -25.83
C ARG A 36 13.66 -1.65 -25.05
N THR A 37 14.22 -0.46 -25.20
CA THR A 37 13.52 0.76 -24.80
C THR A 37 12.27 0.87 -25.65
N LEU A 38 11.10 0.88 -25.00
CA LEU A 38 9.84 1.05 -25.72
C LEU A 38 9.88 2.39 -26.46
N PRO A 39 9.65 2.41 -27.80
CA PRO A 39 9.67 3.64 -28.55
C PRO A 39 8.56 4.59 -28.07
N LEU A 40 8.77 5.90 -28.23
CA LEU A 40 7.81 6.91 -27.77
C LEU A 40 6.40 6.64 -28.30
N ALA A 41 6.25 6.13 -29.52
CA ALA A 41 4.95 5.78 -30.10
C ALA A 41 4.18 4.73 -29.28
N GLU A 42 4.86 3.76 -28.65
CA GLU A 42 4.24 2.69 -27.85
C GLU A 42 3.89 3.16 -26.43
N VAL A 43 4.63 4.12 -25.87
CA VAL A 43 4.42 4.58 -24.47
C VAL A 43 3.77 5.95 -24.35
N ARG A 44 3.61 6.69 -25.45
CA ARG A 44 3.08 8.07 -25.45
C ARG A 44 1.74 8.16 -24.73
N ASP A 45 0.81 7.25 -25.01
CA ASP A 45 -0.53 7.29 -24.40
C ASP A 45 -0.50 6.93 -22.91
N ALA A 46 0.33 5.95 -22.52
CA ALA A 46 0.55 5.60 -21.12
C ALA A 46 1.17 6.76 -20.33
N VAL A 47 2.19 7.41 -20.90
CA VAL A 47 2.86 8.57 -20.29
C VAL A 47 1.91 9.76 -20.19
N ARG A 48 1.14 10.05 -21.25
CA ARG A 48 0.13 11.12 -21.25
C ARG A 48 -0.91 10.89 -20.15
N THR A 49 -1.44 9.67 -20.05
CA THR A 49 -2.42 9.29 -19.02
C THR A 49 -1.85 9.46 -17.61
N ARG A 50 -0.61 8.99 -17.39
CA ARG A 50 0.06 9.13 -16.10
C ARG A 50 0.32 10.59 -15.74
N LEU A 51 0.75 11.42 -16.71
CA LEU A 51 0.97 12.84 -16.50
C LEU A 51 -0.33 13.58 -16.16
N GLN A 52 -1.42 13.25 -16.85
CA GLN A 52 -2.74 13.82 -16.55
C GLN A 52 -3.20 13.45 -15.15
N GLN A 53 -3.06 12.19 -14.74
CA GLN A 53 -3.38 11.74 -13.38
C GLN A 53 -2.52 12.47 -12.34
N GLN A 54 -1.21 12.62 -12.58
CA GLN A 54 -0.31 13.31 -11.67
C GLN A 54 -0.66 14.80 -11.53
N ARG A 55 -0.91 15.50 -12.64
CA ARG A 55 -1.33 16.91 -12.62
C ARG A 55 -2.70 17.10 -11.98
N GLY A 56 -3.65 16.20 -12.27
CA GLY A 56 -4.97 16.19 -11.65
C GLY A 56 -4.89 16.04 -10.14
N ALA A 57 -4.07 15.10 -9.63
CA ALA A 57 -3.84 14.92 -8.20
C ALA A 57 -3.18 16.15 -7.55
N GLU A 58 -2.21 16.77 -8.22
CA GLU A 58 -1.55 17.99 -7.73
C GLU A 58 -2.54 19.16 -7.58
N LEU A 59 -3.39 19.37 -8.60
CA LEU A 59 -4.42 20.41 -8.59
C LEU A 59 -5.49 20.12 -7.52
N ALA A 60 -5.96 18.88 -7.43
CA ALA A 60 -6.94 18.48 -6.42
C ALA A 60 -6.43 18.71 -4.99
N ARG A 61 -5.13 18.48 -4.73
CA ARG A 61 -4.52 18.77 -3.43
C ARG A 61 -4.49 20.26 -3.13
N LYS A 62 -4.13 21.11 -4.11
CA LYS A 62 -4.11 22.57 -3.95
C LYS A 62 -5.51 23.11 -3.65
N GLU A 63 -6.49 22.77 -4.51
CA GLU A 63 -7.87 23.21 -4.34
C GLU A 63 -8.49 22.67 -3.04
N GLY A 64 -8.21 21.42 -2.67
CA GLY A 64 -8.67 20.83 -1.43
C GLY A 64 -8.09 21.51 -0.18
N ALA A 65 -6.81 21.88 -0.20
CA ALA A 65 -6.18 22.63 0.89
C ALA A 65 -6.74 24.05 1.01
N GLU A 66 -6.99 24.73 -0.12
CA GLU A 66 -7.63 26.05 -0.15
C GLU A 66 -9.07 26.00 0.39
N LYS A 67 -9.87 25.01 -0.03
CA LYS A 67 -11.22 24.78 0.50
C LYS A 67 -11.21 24.45 1.99
N LEU A 68 -10.24 23.64 2.45
CA LEU A 68 -10.08 23.35 3.88
C LEU A 68 -9.79 24.62 4.67
N ALA A 69 -8.92 25.50 4.17
CA ALA A 69 -8.62 26.78 4.81
C ALA A 69 -9.86 27.70 4.83
N ALA A 70 -10.59 27.77 3.73
CA ALA A 70 -11.83 28.53 3.63
C ALA A 70 -12.91 28.03 4.62
N TRP A 71 -13.10 26.71 4.72
CA TRP A 71 -14.07 26.11 5.64
C TRP A 71 -13.65 26.23 7.10
N LYS A 72 -12.35 26.22 7.40
CA LYS A 72 -11.85 26.55 8.74
C LYS A 72 -12.12 28.00 9.13
N ALA A 73 -12.02 28.92 8.17
CA ALA A 73 -12.32 30.33 8.40
C ALA A 73 -13.82 30.64 8.44
N SER A 74 -14.65 29.88 7.70
CA SER A 74 -16.09 30.09 7.60
C SER A 74 -16.85 28.76 7.52
N PRO A 75 -17.09 28.09 8.67
CA PRO A 75 -17.68 26.75 8.72
C PRO A 75 -19.08 26.64 8.10
N ALA A 76 -19.85 27.73 8.10
CA ALA A 76 -21.20 27.77 7.52
C ALA A 76 -21.23 27.60 5.99
N THR A 77 -20.08 27.76 5.31
CA THR A 77 -19.97 27.57 3.85
C THR A 77 -19.66 26.13 3.45
N ALA A 78 -19.43 25.23 4.41
CA ALA A 78 -19.10 23.84 4.13
C ALA A 78 -20.36 23.06 3.70
N VAL A 79 -20.37 22.60 2.46
CA VAL A 79 -21.40 21.68 1.93
C VAL A 79 -20.87 20.26 2.04
N LEU A 80 -21.40 19.50 3.00
CA LEU A 80 -20.98 18.14 3.31
C LEU A 80 -22.15 17.16 3.17
N PRO A 81 -21.90 15.90 2.75
CA PRO A 81 -22.92 14.86 2.74
C PRO A 81 -23.35 14.48 4.16
N ALA A 82 -24.39 13.64 4.26
CA ALA A 82 -24.90 13.15 5.53
C ALA A 82 -23.79 12.50 6.39
N ALA A 83 -23.82 12.77 7.69
CA ALA A 83 -22.83 12.25 8.63
C ALA A 83 -22.89 10.72 8.70
N LEU A 84 -21.71 10.10 8.66
CA LEU A 84 -21.56 8.65 8.67
C LEU A 84 -20.80 8.19 9.92
N VAL A 85 -21.26 7.11 10.54
CA VAL A 85 -20.57 6.47 11.67
C VAL A 85 -19.58 5.45 11.13
N ILE A 86 -18.30 5.68 11.39
CA ILE A 86 -17.22 4.79 10.93
C ILE A 86 -16.41 4.28 12.11
N SER A 87 -15.89 3.06 11.97
CA SER A 87 -14.97 2.45 12.92
C SER A 87 -13.89 1.67 12.17
N ARG A 88 -12.90 1.12 12.89
CA ARG A 88 -11.82 0.34 12.25
C ARG A 88 -12.34 -0.99 11.68
N ASP A 89 -13.35 -1.56 12.31
CA ASP A 89 -14.08 -2.76 11.89
C ASP A 89 -15.13 -2.46 10.81
N GLN A 90 -15.87 -1.33 10.94
CA GLN A 90 -16.90 -0.90 9.99
C GLN A 90 -16.46 0.40 9.30
N ASN A 91 -15.59 0.24 8.31
CA ASN A 91 -15.02 1.35 7.54
C ASN A 91 -15.95 1.88 6.42
N GLN A 92 -17.12 1.27 6.23
CA GLN A 92 -18.10 1.64 5.19
C GLN A 92 -17.50 1.74 3.77
N GLN A 93 -16.53 0.86 3.47
CA GLN A 93 -15.80 0.83 2.20
C GLN A 93 -14.99 2.10 1.89
N LEU A 94 -14.77 2.96 2.89
CA LEU A 94 -13.91 4.13 2.74
C LEU A 94 -12.43 3.73 2.70
N PRO A 95 -11.60 4.44 1.92
CA PRO A 95 -10.16 4.25 1.92
C PRO A 95 -9.54 4.35 3.32
N ALA A 96 -8.61 3.44 3.64
CA ALA A 96 -7.94 3.40 4.93
C ALA A 96 -7.30 4.73 5.38
N PRO A 97 -6.71 5.56 4.49
CA PRO A 97 -6.19 6.88 4.89
C PRO A 97 -7.27 7.82 5.44
N ILE A 98 -8.48 7.78 4.88
CA ILE A 98 -9.63 8.60 5.33
C ILE A 98 -10.05 8.14 6.73
N VAL A 99 -10.23 6.83 6.91
CA VAL A 99 -10.64 6.25 8.20
C VAL A 99 -9.60 6.57 9.28
N ARG A 100 -8.31 6.45 8.96
CA ARG A 100 -7.23 6.76 9.91
C ARG A 100 -7.22 8.24 10.29
N ALA A 101 -7.38 9.13 9.32
CA ALA A 101 -7.40 10.57 9.58
C ALA A 101 -8.64 10.99 10.40
N ALA A 102 -9.80 10.39 10.11
CA ALA A 102 -11.03 10.64 10.86
C ALA A 102 -10.90 10.19 12.33
N LEU A 103 -10.34 8.99 12.57
CA LEU A 103 -10.16 8.44 13.91
C LEU A 103 -9.00 9.07 14.69
N GLY A 104 -8.07 9.73 14.00
CA GLY A 104 -6.93 10.43 14.60
C GLY A 104 -7.11 11.95 14.73
N ALA A 105 -8.27 12.49 14.37
CA ALA A 105 -8.56 13.91 14.47
C ALA A 105 -8.64 14.37 15.94
N ASP A 106 -8.04 15.51 16.25
CA ASP A 106 -8.20 16.15 17.55
C ASP A 106 -9.58 16.82 17.65
N LEU A 107 -10.38 16.37 18.62
CA LEU A 107 -11.75 16.85 18.86
C LEU A 107 -11.82 17.90 19.97
N GLY A 108 -10.72 18.56 20.33
CA GLY A 108 -10.75 19.62 21.34
C GLY A 108 -11.88 20.65 21.13
N THR A 109 -12.17 21.02 19.88
CA THR A 109 -13.37 21.80 19.51
C THR A 109 -14.09 21.15 18.32
N PRO A 110 -15.13 20.32 18.55
CA PRO A 110 -15.89 19.74 17.46
C PRO A 110 -16.78 20.79 16.79
N PRO A 111 -16.97 20.75 15.46
CA PRO A 111 -16.46 19.75 14.53
C PRO A 111 -15.02 20.04 14.03
N ALA A 112 -14.20 18.99 13.90
CA ALA A 112 -12.82 19.10 13.45
C ALA A 112 -12.68 18.79 11.95
N LEU A 113 -12.19 19.76 11.18
CA LEU A 113 -11.94 19.62 9.74
C LEU A 113 -10.49 19.17 9.49
N VAL A 114 -10.35 17.98 8.88
CA VAL A 114 -9.06 17.37 8.53
C VAL A 114 -9.00 17.12 7.03
N GLY A 115 -7.88 17.52 6.41
CA GLY A 115 -7.60 17.22 5.01
C GLY A 115 -6.77 15.95 4.86
N VAL A 116 -7.14 15.10 3.91
CA VAL A 116 -6.52 13.80 3.64
C VAL A 116 -6.09 13.75 2.19
N ASP A 117 -4.78 13.55 1.99
CA ASP A 117 -4.22 13.32 0.66
C ASP A 117 -4.29 11.82 0.32
N LEU A 118 -5.03 11.49 -0.74
CA LEU A 118 -5.18 10.13 -1.25
C LEU A 118 -4.27 9.89 -2.48
N GLY A 119 -3.35 10.81 -2.77
CA GLY A 119 -2.43 10.71 -3.88
C GLY A 119 -3.16 10.66 -5.21
N ALA A 120 -3.01 9.55 -5.95
CA ALA A 120 -3.66 9.37 -7.25
C ALA A 120 -5.20 9.37 -7.20
N GLN A 121 -5.78 9.13 -6.03
CA GLN A 121 -7.23 9.14 -5.83
C GLN A 121 -7.78 10.54 -5.47
N GLY A 122 -6.90 11.55 -5.33
CA GLY A 122 -7.28 12.95 -5.08
C GLY A 122 -7.13 13.39 -3.62
N TYR A 123 -7.92 14.38 -3.22
CA TYR A 123 -7.90 14.97 -1.87
C TYR A 123 -9.30 14.92 -1.26
N ALA A 124 -9.39 14.48 -0.01
CA ALA A 124 -10.64 14.41 0.73
C ALA A 124 -10.60 15.32 1.96
N ILE A 125 -11.69 16.02 2.22
CA ILE A 125 -11.88 16.77 3.46
C ILE A 125 -12.84 15.98 4.34
N VAL A 126 -12.40 15.68 5.56
CA VAL A 126 -13.16 14.95 6.55
C VAL A 126 -13.59 15.91 7.64
N ASN A 127 -14.89 15.95 7.92
CA ASN A 127 -15.45 16.69 9.03
C ASN A 127 -15.81 15.74 10.16
N VAL A 128 -15.06 15.77 11.25
CA VAL A 128 -15.26 14.88 12.40
C VAL A 128 -16.13 15.58 13.44
N ILE A 129 -17.35 15.08 13.59
CA ILE A 129 -18.37 15.71 14.45
C ILE A 129 -18.21 15.26 15.90
N LYS A 130 -18.05 13.95 16.13
CA LYS A 130 -17.91 13.36 17.46
C LYS A 130 -17.27 11.97 17.40
N VAL A 131 -16.60 11.60 18.48
CA VAL A 131 -16.17 10.21 18.74
C VAL A 131 -17.23 9.52 19.60
N LEU A 132 -17.63 8.32 19.16
CA LEU A 132 -18.54 7.46 19.90
C LEU A 132 -17.74 6.44 20.72
N PRO A 133 -18.22 6.04 21.91
CA PRO A 133 -17.60 4.96 22.68
C PRO A 133 -17.65 3.66 21.88
N ARG A 134 -16.67 2.79 22.13
CA ARG A 134 -16.65 1.44 21.55
C ARG A 134 -17.95 0.73 21.95
N GLN A 135 -18.67 0.20 20.96
CA GLN A 135 -19.83 -0.63 21.24
C GLN A 135 -19.41 -1.85 22.06
N VAL A 136 -20.24 -2.24 23.02
CA VAL A 136 -19.98 -3.41 23.87
C VAL A 136 -19.95 -4.64 22.97
N GLN A 137 -18.79 -5.28 22.92
CA GLN A 137 -18.59 -6.48 22.11
C GLN A 137 -19.11 -7.71 22.86
N THR A 138 -19.52 -8.74 22.11
CA THR A 138 -19.91 -10.02 22.70
C THR A 138 -18.68 -10.73 23.30
N ALA A 139 -18.89 -11.62 24.28
CA ALA A 139 -17.80 -12.39 24.88
C ALA A 139 -16.96 -13.17 23.85
N ALA A 140 -17.61 -13.68 22.79
CA ALA A 140 -16.94 -14.36 21.69
C ALA A 140 -16.02 -13.43 20.87
N GLN A 141 -16.47 -12.21 20.59
CA GLN A 141 -15.65 -11.20 19.90
C GLN A 141 -14.44 -10.78 20.75
N VAL A 142 -14.62 -10.64 22.07
CA VAL A 142 -13.50 -10.32 22.98
C VAL A 142 -12.45 -11.43 22.99
N GLN A 143 -12.86 -12.70 23.04
CA GLN A 143 -11.90 -13.82 22.96
C GLN A 143 -11.16 -13.84 21.63
N GLN A 144 -11.87 -13.61 20.52
CA GLN A 144 -11.27 -13.56 19.19
C GLN A 144 -10.26 -12.41 19.07
N ASP A 145 -10.58 -11.22 19.61
CA ASP A 145 -9.67 -10.06 19.66
C ASP A 145 -8.40 -10.39 20.44
N GLN A 146 -8.50 -11.08 21.58
CA GLN A 146 -7.36 -11.48 22.40
C GLN A 146 -6.43 -12.45 21.67
N ILE A 147 -6.99 -13.41 20.94
CA ILE A 147 -6.23 -14.37 20.14
C ILE A 147 -5.51 -13.65 18.99
N GLN A 148 -6.19 -12.76 18.28
CA GLN A 148 -5.56 -11.98 17.20
C GLN A 148 -4.43 -11.09 17.74
N TYR A 149 -4.67 -10.43 18.88
CA TYR A 149 -3.67 -9.61 19.54
C TYR A 149 -2.42 -10.42 19.94
N SER A 150 -2.60 -11.60 20.53
CA SER A 150 -1.47 -12.45 20.94
C SER A 150 -0.67 -12.96 19.74
N GLN A 151 -1.33 -13.28 18.63
CA GLN A 151 -0.67 -13.65 17.37
C GLN A 151 0.17 -12.50 16.80
N TRP A 152 -0.39 -11.30 16.71
CA TRP A 152 0.35 -10.13 16.21
C TRP A 152 1.53 -9.78 17.12
N TRP A 153 1.32 -9.79 18.45
CA TRP A 153 2.40 -9.56 19.41
C TRP A 153 3.53 -10.57 19.25
N THR A 154 3.21 -11.87 19.21
CA THR A 154 4.20 -12.94 19.04
C THR A 154 4.94 -12.82 17.71
N SER A 155 4.25 -12.44 16.63
CA SER A 155 4.88 -12.22 15.32
C SER A 155 5.87 -11.04 15.34
N ALA A 156 5.52 -9.95 16.03
CA ALA A 156 6.39 -8.79 16.17
C ALA A 156 7.61 -9.11 17.04
N GLU A 157 7.40 -9.82 18.16
CA GLU A 157 8.45 -10.28 19.06
C GLU A 157 9.45 -11.21 18.34
N SER A 158 8.93 -12.19 17.59
CA SER A 158 9.77 -13.13 16.84
C SER A 158 10.57 -12.44 15.73
N LEU A 159 9.98 -11.46 15.02
CA LEU A 159 10.69 -10.65 14.04
C LEU A 159 11.79 -9.80 14.71
N ALA A 160 11.49 -9.16 15.84
CA ALA A 160 12.44 -8.37 16.60
C ALA A 160 13.61 -9.25 17.11
N TYR A 161 13.31 -10.41 17.67
CA TYR A 161 14.31 -11.38 18.11
C TYR A 161 15.20 -11.85 16.95
N TYR A 162 14.61 -12.15 15.80
CA TYR A 162 15.35 -12.51 14.59
C TYR A 162 16.29 -11.38 14.13
N ASN A 163 15.82 -10.13 14.15
CA ASN A 163 16.65 -8.97 13.80
C ASN A 163 17.81 -8.78 14.79
N ILE A 164 17.58 -8.93 16.10
CA ILE A 164 18.64 -8.87 17.12
C ILE A 164 19.69 -9.95 16.89
N LEU A 165 19.28 -11.19 16.58
CA LEU A 165 20.22 -12.27 16.26
C LEU A 165 21.01 -11.95 15.00
N ARG A 166 20.33 -11.47 13.95
CA ARG A 166 20.96 -11.06 12.69
C ARG A 166 22.04 -10.01 12.92
N ASP A 167 21.76 -9.00 13.73
CA ASP A 167 22.70 -7.94 14.09
C ASP A 167 23.88 -8.49 14.90
N ARG A 168 23.60 -9.32 15.92
CA ARG A 168 24.64 -9.95 16.76
C ARG A 168 25.60 -10.81 15.94
N PHE A 169 25.07 -11.59 15.00
CA PHE A 169 25.87 -12.48 14.15
C PHE A 169 26.36 -11.81 12.85
N LYS A 170 26.11 -10.49 12.67
CA LYS A 170 26.47 -9.72 11.47
C LYS A 170 26.02 -10.40 10.16
N ALA A 171 24.88 -11.07 10.20
CA ALA A 171 24.39 -11.85 9.09
C ALA A 171 23.82 -10.93 8.00
N SER A 172 24.49 -10.90 6.84
CA SER A 172 24.05 -10.15 5.66
C SER A 172 23.59 -11.11 4.56
N ILE A 173 22.36 -10.93 4.10
CA ILE A 173 21.88 -11.60 2.90
C ILE A 173 22.46 -10.83 1.71
N LYS A 174 23.50 -11.40 1.09
CA LYS A 174 24.21 -10.78 -0.05
C LYS A 174 23.46 -10.90 -1.37
N VAL A 175 22.34 -11.60 -1.39
CA VAL A 175 21.50 -11.81 -2.57
C VAL A 175 20.37 -10.80 -2.56
N ALA A 176 20.14 -10.13 -3.69
CA ALA A 176 19.02 -9.20 -3.82
C ALA A 176 17.71 -9.93 -3.51
N ARG A 177 16.84 -9.29 -2.70
CA ARG A 177 15.50 -9.81 -2.40
C ARG A 177 14.81 -10.11 -3.74
N PRO A 178 14.36 -11.35 -4.01
CA PRO A 178 13.68 -11.67 -5.24
C PRO A 178 12.50 -10.71 -5.40
N ALA A 179 12.40 -10.05 -6.56
CA ALA A 179 11.26 -9.18 -6.83
C ALA A 179 9.99 -10.02 -6.75
N GLU A 180 8.98 -9.54 -6.00
CA GLU A 180 7.65 -10.14 -5.98
C GLU A 180 7.16 -10.24 -7.43
N GLN A 181 7.15 -11.46 -7.96
CA GLN A 181 6.57 -11.76 -9.25
C GLN A 181 5.09 -11.45 -9.10
N LYS A 182 4.64 -10.33 -9.68
CA LYS A 182 3.21 -10.08 -9.89
C LYS A 182 2.65 -11.30 -10.62
N ALA A 183 1.87 -12.12 -9.92
CA ALA A 183 1.08 -13.17 -10.52
C ALA A 183 0.16 -12.50 -11.54
N GLY A 184 0.49 -12.66 -12.82
CA GLY A 184 -0.34 -12.21 -13.93
C GLY A 184 -1.61 -13.04 -13.99
N ALA A 185 -2.72 -12.35 -14.19
CA ALA A 185 -3.99 -12.91 -14.65
C ALA A 185 -3.83 -13.60 -16.02
#